data_AF-A0A954FSW9-F1
#
_entry.id   AF-A0A954FSW9-F1
#
_cell.length_a   1.000
_cell.length_b   1.000
_cell.length_c   1.000
_cell.angle_alpha   90.00
_cell.angle_beta   90.00
_cell.angle_gamma   90.00
#
_symmetry.space_group_name_H-M   'P 1'
#
loop_
_entity.id
_entity.type
_entity.pdbx_description
1 polymer ?
#
loop_
_entity_poly.entity_id
_entity_poly.type
_entity_poly.pdbx_seq_one_letter_code
_entity_poly.pdbx_strand_id
1 'polypeptide(L)'
;ASHIVDYGAVTSISELSEIITSEWSYEDSETDKLHAAMTLIDSGFRPKDVHALVDSLWKRGVAAYACKGPSQPLSSWYEKRKNGARSANPNKITVWVDIYHSEDWVDERLHVLSPQDDGGLGLFAGSIGEHQDFLEQLLNMHLALDLDSHKNEKEIWERIDDNVPNDYRDCLRYALNAMLLKLRGKAVPARGQLVERPRTPTRPQSRVHTLDGRPYLATER
;
A
#
# COMPACT_ATOMS: atom_id res chain seq x y z
N ALA A 1 -9.03 -14.00 -2.04
CA ALA A 1 -9.85 -12.78 -2.13
C ALA A 1 -9.08 -11.57 -1.61
N SER A 2 -9.29 -10.40 -2.22
CA SER A 2 -8.78 -9.09 -1.80
C SER A 2 -9.94 -8.28 -1.24
N HIS A 3 -9.87 -7.86 0.03
CA HIS A 3 -10.98 -7.17 0.69
C HIS A 3 -10.64 -5.72 0.95
N ILE A 4 -11.55 -4.82 0.57
CA ILE A 4 -11.53 -3.42 0.96
C ILE A 4 -12.11 -3.36 2.37
N VAL A 5 -11.28 -2.93 3.32
CA VAL A 5 -11.65 -2.87 4.74
C VAL A 5 -12.17 -1.50 5.17
N ASP A 6 -11.79 -0.46 4.43
CA ASP A 6 -12.12 0.92 4.70
C ASP A 6 -11.77 1.78 3.47
N TYR A 7 -12.45 2.92 3.30
CA TYR A 7 -12.11 3.97 2.36
C TYR A 7 -12.68 5.30 2.84
N GLY A 8 -12.04 6.41 2.45
CA GLY A 8 -12.50 7.73 2.83
C GLY A 8 -11.56 8.83 2.37
N ALA A 9 -11.84 10.05 2.83
CA ALA A 9 -11.00 11.21 2.59
C ALA A 9 -10.58 11.81 3.91
N VAL A 10 -9.35 12.32 3.94
CA VAL A 10 -8.79 13.06 5.08
C VAL A 10 -8.38 14.45 4.61
N THR A 11 -8.47 15.42 5.50
CA THR A 11 -8.19 16.83 5.19
C THR A 11 -6.80 17.27 5.58
N SER A 12 -6.07 16.44 6.34
CA SER A 12 -4.74 16.76 6.83
C SER A 12 -3.75 15.60 6.80
N ILE A 13 -2.46 15.93 6.78
CA ILE A 13 -1.35 14.97 6.91
C ILE A 13 -1.35 14.28 8.28
N SER A 14 -1.88 14.95 9.32
CA SER A 14 -2.00 14.36 10.66
C SER A 14 -3.03 13.22 10.66
N GLU A 15 -4.23 13.49 10.15
CA GLU A 15 -5.29 12.49 9.98
C GLU A 15 -4.81 11.34 9.11
N LEU A 16 -4.12 11.62 8.00
CA LEU A 16 -3.52 10.58 7.16
C LEU A 16 -2.54 9.71 7.95
N SER A 17 -1.69 10.33 8.78
CA SER A 17 -0.77 9.57 9.63
C SER A 17 -1.51 8.69 10.64
N GLU A 18 -2.62 9.17 11.21
CA GLU A 18 -3.42 8.43 12.18
C GLU A 18 -4.07 7.20 11.54
N ILE A 19 -4.69 7.39 10.36
CA ILE A 19 -5.28 6.30 9.57
C ILE A 19 -4.24 5.24 9.18
N ILE A 20 -3.06 5.65 8.72
CA ILE A 20 -1.99 4.71 8.34
C ILE A 20 -1.54 3.85 9.54
N THR A 21 -1.61 4.39 10.75
CA THR A 21 -1.25 3.68 11.99
C THR A 21 -2.45 3.06 12.71
N SER A 22 -3.64 3.11 12.12
CA SER A 22 -4.85 2.59 12.73
C SER A 22 -4.88 1.07 12.70
N GLU A 23 -5.75 0.53 13.54
CA GLU A 23 -6.01 -0.89 13.68
C GLU A 23 -7.47 -1.16 13.33
N TRP A 24 -7.72 -2.17 12.50
CA TRP A 24 -9.07 -2.60 12.15
C TRP A 24 -9.38 -3.93 12.84
N SER A 25 -10.62 -4.12 13.27
CA SER A 25 -11.03 -5.38 13.89
C SER A 25 -11.37 -6.40 12.81
N TYR A 26 -11.11 -7.68 13.08
CA TYR A 26 -11.70 -8.75 12.29
C TYR A 26 -13.16 -8.95 12.70
N GLU A 27 -13.99 -9.41 11.77
CA GLU A 27 -15.37 -9.81 12.08
C GLU A 27 -15.40 -11.07 12.97
N ASP A 28 -14.42 -11.97 12.79
CA ASP A 28 -14.34 -13.27 13.46
C ASP A 28 -13.44 -13.28 14.71
N SER A 29 -12.86 -12.14 15.11
CA SER A 29 -11.94 -12.08 16.25
C SER A 29 -12.05 -10.76 17.01
N GLU A 30 -12.30 -10.84 18.32
CA GLU A 30 -12.34 -9.67 19.20
C GLU A 30 -10.92 -9.16 19.56
N THR A 31 -9.95 -10.08 19.61
CA THR A 31 -8.59 -9.81 20.10
C THR A 31 -7.60 -9.50 19.00
N ASP A 32 -7.75 -10.10 17.82
CA ASP A 32 -6.82 -9.85 16.72
C ASP A 32 -7.18 -8.57 15.99
N LYS A 33 -6.15 -7.81 15.62
CA LYS A 33 -6.28 -6.56 14.86
C LYS A 33 -5.52 -6.64 13.54
N LEU A 34 -6.15 -6.12 12.50
CA LEU A 34 -5.57 -5.81 11.21
C LEU A 34 -4.77 -4.52 11.31
N HIS A 35 -3.59 -4.52 10.70
CA HIS A 35 -2.79 -3.31 10.52
C HIS A 35 -2.23 -3.31 9.10
N ALA A 36 -2.00 -2.12 8.54
CA ALA A 36 -1.37 -1.99 7.24
C ALA A 36 0.09 -2.49 7.30
N ALA A 37 0.37 -3.63 6.64
CA ALA A 37 1.73 -4.19 6.61
C ALA A 37 2.73 -3.36 5.78
N MET A 38 2.19 -2.58 4.83
CA MET A 38 2.89 -1.58 4.02
C MET A 38 1.88 -0.58 3.47
N THR A 39 2.25 0.69 3.38
CA THR A 39 1.43 1.74 2.76
C THR A 39 2.19 2.39 1.58
N LEU A 40 1.49 2.66 0.48
CA LEU A 40 1.95 3.55 -0.57
C LEU A 40 1.11 4.83 -0.53
N ILE A 41 1.75 5.99 -0.60
CA ILE A 41 1.12 7.31 -0.54
C ILE A 41 1.47 8.07 -1.80
N ASP A 42 0.47 8.48 -2.59
CA ASP A 42 0.74 9.22 -3.81
C ASP A 42 1.43 10.56 -3.51
N SER A 43 2.47 10.84 -4.29
CA SER A 43 3.28 12.05 -4.21
C SER A 43 3.03 13.01 -5.39
N GLY A 44 2.06 12.71 -6.26
CA GLY A 44 1.60 13.60 -7.32
C GLY A 44 1.16 14.96 -6.76
N PHE A 45 0.47 14.96 -5.62
CA PHE A 45 0.11 16.17 -4.89
C PHE A 45 0.98 16.36 -3.64
N ARG A 46 1.48 17.59 -3.42
CA ARG A 46 2.33 17.96 -2.26
C ARG A 46 3.49 16.98 -1.98
N PRO A 47 4.39 16.73 -2.95
CA PRO A 47 5.44 15.72 -2.81
C PRO A 47 6.35 15.93 -1.59
N LYS A 48 6.63 17.18 -1.21
CA LYS A 48 7.48 17.49 -0.04
C LYS A 48 6.85 16.99 1.26
N ASP A 49 5.55 17.24 1.44
CA ASP A 49 4.82 16.85 2.66
C ASP A 49 4.68 15.33 2.74
N VAL A 50 4.39 14.67 1.61
CA VAL A 50 4.31 13.21 1.52
C VAL A 50 5.64 12.56 1.88
N HIS A 51 6.76 13.03 1.32
CA HIS A 51 8.07 12.49 1.67
C HIS A 51 8.45 12.74 3.15
N ALA A 52 8.07 13.89 3.72
CA ALA A 52 8.27 14.18 5.14
C ALA A 52 7.43 13.25 6.05
N LEU A 53 6.17 13.00 5.69
CA LEU A 53 5.31 12.03 6.36
C LEU A 53 5.92 10.62 6.31
N VAL A 54 6.37 10.18 5.13
CA VAL A 54 7.01 8.88 4.94
C VAL A 54 8.26 8.74 5.82
N ASP A 55 9.14 9.75 5.85
CA ASP A 55 10.30 9.74 6.76
C ASP A 55 9.88 9.61 8.23
N SER A 56 8.81 10.30 8.64
CA SER A 56 8.27 10.25 10.00
C SER A 56 7.70 8.86 10.35
N LEU A 57 7.00 8.23 9.40
CA LEU A 57 6.48 6.86 9.54
C LEU A 57 7.63 5.85 9.68
N TRP A 58 8.68 5.95 8.86
CA TRP A 58 9.86 5.09 8.96
C TRP A 58 10.57 5.21 10.32
N LYS A 59 10.70 6.43 10.86
CA LYS A 59 11.27 6.65 12.20
C LYS A 59 10.47 5.96 13.31
N ARG A 60 9.17 5.76 13.09
CA ARG A 60 8.25 5.04 14.00
C ARG A 60 8.15 3.54 13.71
N GLY A 61 8.92 3.02 12.74
CA GLY A 61 8.89 1.60 12.36
C GLY A 61 7.71 1.22 11.45
N VAL A 62 6.98 2.19 10.91
CA VAL A 62 5.85 1.96 9.99
C VAL A 62 6.37 1.93 8.56
N ALA A 63 6.09 0.84 7.84
CA ALA A 63 6.55 0.65 6.47
C ALA A 63 5.67 1.45 5.49
N ALA A 64 6.15 2.61 5.05
CA ALA A 64 5.45 3.44 4.06
C ALA A 64 6.39 3.90 2.94
N TYR A 65 5.88 4.11 1.73
CA TYR A 65 6.64 4.75 0.66
C TYR A 65 5.80 5.80 -0.05
N ALA A 66 6.46 6.87 -0.50
CA ALA A 66 5.88 7.74 -1.51
C ALA A 66 5.80 6.96 -2.84
N CYS A 67 4.68 7.08 -3.55
CA CYS A 67 4.51 6.50 -4.87
C CYS A 67 4.06 7.54 -5.90
N LYS A 68 4.10 7.15 -7.18
CA LYS A 68 3.46 7.86 -8.29
C LYS A 68 3.41 6.98 -9.54
N GLY A 69 2.56 7.34 -10.50
CA GLY A 69 2.59 6.78 -11.85
C GLY A 69 3.77 7.29 -12.70
N PRO A 70 4.32 6.47 -13.61
CA PRO A 70 5.23 6.92 -14.65
C PRO A 70 4.46 7.60 -15.79
N SER A 71 5.18 8.37 -16.62
CA SER A 71 4.64 8.88 -17.89
C SER A 71 4.73 7.87 -19.05
N GLN A 72 5.34 6.71 -18.81
CA GLN A 72 5.59 5.63 -19.79
C GLN A 72 5.41 4.29 -19.07
N PRO A 73 4.93 3.24 -19.74
CA PRO A 73 4.83 1.90 -19.14
C PRO A 73 6.17 1.44 -18.55
N LEU A 74 6.11 0.66 -17.46
CA LEU A 74 7.29 0.04 -16.87
C LEU A 74 7.42 -1.39 -17.40
N SER A 75 8.60 -1.99 -17.22
CA SER A 75 8.81 -3.42 -17.52
C SER A 75 8.36 -4.35 -16.39
N SER A 76 7.83 -3.78 -15.30
CA SER A 76 7.41 -4.51 -14.10
C SER A 76 6.34 -3.72 -13.36
N TRP A 77 5.57 -4.40 -12.50
CA TRP A 77 4.49 -3.79 -11.68
C TRP A 77 4.90 -2.50 -10.96
N TYR A 78 6.14 -2.45 -10.46
CA TYR A 78 6.68 -1.26 -9.84
C TYR A 78 8.21 -1.19 -9.94
N GLU A 79 8.74 0.03 -9.84
CA GLU A 79 10.17 0.28 -9.69
C GLU A 79 10.47 1.21 -8.51
N LYS A 80 11.45 0.83 -7.70
CA LYS A 80 12.00 1.74 -6.68
C LYS A 80 13.08 2.60 -7.30
N ARG A 81 12.82 3.91 -7.40
CA ARG A 81 13.78 4.86 -7.97
C ARG A 81 14.20 5.89 -6.93
N LYS A 82 15.48 6.24 -6.97
CA LYS A 82 16.01 7.37 -6.19
C LYS A 82 15.76 8.65 -6.97
N ASN A 83 15.14 9.63 -6.32
CA ASN A 83 14.83 10.91 -6.92
C ASN A 83 16.11 11.67 -7.27
N GLY A 84 16.16 12.22 -8.49
CA GLY A 84 17.31 12.98 -8.97
C GLY A 84 17.55 14.27 -8.19
N ALA A 85 18.76 14.82 -8.34
CA ALA A 85 19.22 16.01 -7.62
C ALA A 85 18.34 17.26 -7.85
N ARG A 86 17.67 17.36 -9.00
CA ARG A 86 16.79 18.48 -9.37
C ARG A 86 15.33 18.29 -8.97
N SER A 87 14.95 17.17 -8.35
CA SER A 87 13.55 16.96 -7.94
C SER A 87 13.19 17.77 -6.70
N ALA A 88 11.89 17.89 -6.40
CA ALA A 88 11.41 18.51 -5.17
C ALA A 88 11.89 17.79 -3.88
N ASN A 89 12.27 16.52 -3.99
CA ASN A 89 12.74 15.68 -2.87
C ASN A 89 13.98 14.87 -3.29
N PRO A 90 15.15 15.51 -3.46
CA PRO A 90 16.36 14.86 -3.94
C PRO A 90 16.77 13.68 -3.05
N ASN A 91 17.30 12.63 -3.68
CA ASN A 91 17.83 11.43 -3.02
C ASN A 91 16.82 10.58 -2.24
N LYS A 92 15.54 10.97 -2.17
CA LYS A 92 14.47 10.15 -1.58
C LYS A 92 14.09 9.00 -2.51
N ILE A 93 13.63 7.90 -1.93
CA ILE A 93 13.08 6.78 -2.71
C ILE A 93 11.60 7.04 -2.98
N THR A 94 11.22 6.86 -4.23
CA THR A 94 9.83 6.88 -4.70
C THR A 94 9.56 5.55 -5.40
N VAL A 95 8.41 4.94 -5.12
CA VAL A 95 7.91 3.75 -5.82
C VAL A 95 7.14 4.21 -7.04
N TRP A 96 7.62 3.89 -8.23
CA TRP A 96 6.92 4.16 -9.47
C TRP A 96 6.04 2.95 -9.74
N VAL A 97 4.73 3.17 -9.83
CA VAL A 97 3.72 2.11 -10.00
C VAL A 97 3.29 2.09 -11.46
N ASP A 98 3.39 0.93 -12.11
CA ASP A 98 2.92 0.81 -13.48
C ASP A 98 1.41 0.86 -13.56
N ILE A 99 0.90 1.93 -14.16
CA ILE A 99 -0.52 2.16 -14.35
C ILE A 99 -1.13 1.09 -15.25
N TYR A 100 -0.48 0.71 -16.35
CA TYR A 100 -1.10 -0.17 -17.36
C TYR A 100 -1.34 -1.57 -16.78
N HIS A 101 -0.29 -2.20 -16.26
CA HIS A 101 -0.40 -3.52 -15.63
C HIS A 101 -1.37 -3.52 -14.43
N SER A 102 -1.38 -2.44 -13.62
CA SER A 102 -2.26 -2.38 -12.46
C SER A 102 -3.70 -2.06 -12.81
N GLU A 103 -3.96 -1.36 -13.92
CA GLU A 103 -5.32 -1.13 -14.43
C GLU A 103 -5.94 -2.41 -14.97
N ASP A 104 -5.21 -3.17 -15.79
CA ASP A 104 -5.70 -4.46 -16.29
C ASP A 104 -6.04 -5.41 -15.12
N TRP A 105 -5.23 -5.37 -14.07
CA TRP A 105 -5.49 -6.13 -12.83
C TRP A 105 -6.77 -5.67 -12.11
N VAL A 106 -7.02 -4.36 -12.05
CA VAL A 106 -8.24 -3.82 -11.43
C VAL A 106 -9.46 -4.20 -12.28
N ASP A 107 -9.36 -4.04 -13.59
CA ASP A 107 -10.43 -4.31 -14.55
C ASP A 107 -10.89 -5.78 -14.51
N GLU A 108 -9.94 -6.72 -14.52
CA GLU A 108 -10.20 -8.15 -14.35
C GLU A 108 -11.03 -8.43 -13.08
N ARG A 109 -10.75 -7.72 -11.99
CA ARG A 109 -11.45 -7.91 -10.71
C ARG A 109 -12.82 -7.26 -10.62
N LEU A 110 -13.05 -6.23 -11.40
CA LEU A 110 -14.34 -5.55 -11.44
C LEU A 110 -15.31 -6.24 -12.41
N HIS A 111 -14.81 -6.83 -13.49
CA HIS A 111 -15.64 -7.28 -14.59
C HIS A 111 -15.59 -8.78 -14.89
N VAL A 112 -14.57 -9.49 -14.41
CA VAL A 112 -14.37 -10.93 -14.71
C VAL A 112 -14.50 -11.79 -13.46
N LEU A 113 -13.83 -11.42 -12.37
CA LEU A 113 -13.81 -12.24 -11.15
C LEU A 113 -15.04 -12.01 -10.27
N SER A 114 -15.57 -13.09 -9.71
CA SER A 114 -16.57 -13.06 -8.64
C SER A 114 -15.89 -12.83 -7.28
N PRO A 115 -16.59 -12.32 -6.26
CA PRO A 115 -16.03 -12.14 -4.92
C PRO A 115 -15.49 -13.44 -4.28
N GLN A 116 -16.00 -14.59 -4.72
CA GLN A 116 -15.58 -15.91 -4.25
C GLN A 116 -14.32 -16.44 -4.94
N ASP A 117 -13.91 -15.82 -6.06
CA ASP A 117 -12.73 -16.24 -6.80
C ASP A 117 -11.44 -15.82 -6.10
N ASP A 118 -10.37 -16.54 -6.39
CA ASP A 118 -9.04 -16.21 -5.87
C ASP A 118 -8.57 -14.85 -6.39
N GLY A 119 -8.60 -13.88 -5.48
CA GLY A 119 -8.20 -12.50 -5.78
C GLY A 119 -9.35 -11.62 -6.25
N GLY A 120 -10.58 -12.13 -6.26
CA GLY A 120 -11.80 -11.33 -6.41
C GLY A 120 -11.90 -10.24 -5.34
N LEU A 121 -12.57 -9.14 -5.68
CA LEU A 121 -12.75 -7.99 -4.80
C LEU A 121 -14.01 -8.14 -3.95
N GLY A 122 -13.90 -7.77 -2.68
CA GLY A 122 -15.02 -7.63 -1.76
C GLY A 122 -15.01 -6.28 -1.07
N LEU A 123 -16.20 -5.77 -0.78
CA LEU A 123 -16.44 -4.58 0.03
C LEU A 123 -16.92 -4.98 1.42
N PHE A 124 -16.61 -4.14 2.42
CA PHE A 124 -17.24 -4.26 3.74
C PHE A 124 -18.74 -4.02 3.65
N ALA A 125 -19.49 -4.49 4.65
CA ALA A 125 -20.94 -4.37 4.66
C ALA A 125 -21.39 -2.90 4.68
N GLY A 126 -22.29 -2.57 3.76
CA GLY A 126 -22.91 -1.24 3.65
C GLY A 126 -23.96 -1.24 2.55
N SER A 127 -24.76 -0.19 2.51
CA SER A 127 -25.74 0.06 1.46
C SER A 127 -25.08 0.58 0.19
N ILE A 128 -25.75 0.38 -0.95
CA ILE A 128 -25.28 0.94 -2.23
C ILE A 128 -25.09 2.46 -2.14
N GLY A 129 -25.95 3.17 -1.40
CA GLY A 129 -25.82 4.61 -1.20
C GLY A 129 -24.56 5.01 -0.43
N GLU A 130 -24.15 4.22 0.57
CA GLU A 130 -22.90 4.46 1.32
C GLU A 130 -21.65 4.17 0.49
N HIS A 131 -21.78 3.30 -0.52
CA HIS A 131 -20.70 2.95 -1.44
C HIS A 131 -20.75 3.73 -2.76
N GLN A 132 -21.73 4.61 -2.97
CA GLN A 132 -22.00 5.20 -4.28
C GLN A 132 -20.78 5.92 -4.86
N ASP A 133 -20.25 6.92 -4.14
CA ASP A 133 -19.09 7.70 -4.59
C ASP A 133 -17.86 6.82 -4.80
N PHE A 134 -17.67 5.81 -3.94
CA PHE A 134 -16.59 4.86 -4.07
C PHE A 134 -16.70 4.04 -5.36
N LEU A 135 -17.85 3.43 -5.58
CA LEU A 135 -18.15 2.61 -6.76
C LEU A 135 -18.08 3.42 -8.05
N GLU A 136 -18.58 4.66 -8.03
CA GLU A 136 -18.54 5.56 -9.18
C GLU A 136 -17.09 5.84 -9.60
N GLN A 137 -16.20 6.19 -8.65
CA GLN A 137 -14.78 6.40 -8.96
C GLN A 137 -14.09 5.11 -9.42
N LEU A 138 -14.43 3.95 -8.84
CA LEU A 138 -13.86 2.67 -9.28
C LEU A 138 -14.26 2.32 -10.69
N LEU A 139 -15.47 2.64 -11.12
CA LEU A 139 -15.99 2.31 -12.45
C LEU A 139 -15.72 3.41 -13.49
N ASN A 140 -15.14 4.54 -13.10
CA ASN A 140 -14.88 5.69 -13.97
C ASN A 140 -13.60 5.55 -14.83
N MET A 141 -13.31 4.37 -15.36
CA MET A 141 -12.19 4.16 -16.29
C MET A 141 -12.60 3.20 -17.40
N HIS A 142 -12.07 3.42 -18.59
CA HIS A 142 -12.22 2.51 -19.72
C HIS A 142 -10.96 2.48 -20.59
N LEU A 143 -10.81 1.42 -21.37
CA LEU A 143 -9.75 1.30 -22.36
C LEU A 143 -10.17 2.04 -23.64
N ALA A 144 -9.35 3.00 -24.06
CA ALA A 144 -9.52 3.79 -25.26
C ALA A 144 -8.34 3.60 -26.22
N LEU A 145 -8.55 3.93 -27.50
CA LEU A 145 -7.50 3.99 -28.50
C LEU A 145 -7.05 5.43 -28.68
N ASP A 146 -5.74 5.66 -28.56
CA ASP A 146 -5.09 6.94 -28.81
C ASP A 146 -3.97 6.76 -29.84
N LEU A 147 -3.47 7.86 -30.39
CA LEU A 147 -2.37 7.86 -31.33
C LEU A 147 -1.07 8.23 -30.62
N ASP A 148 -0.01 7.46 -30.88
CA ASP A 148 1.34 7.84 -30.46
C ASP A 148 1.89 9.02 -31.29
N SER A 149 3.10 9.48 -30.96
CA SER A 149 3.77 10.57 -31.71
C SER A 149 4.05 10.26 -33.18
N HIS A 150 3.95 8.99 -33.58
CA HIS A 150 4.16 8.49 -34.94
C HIS A 150 2.84 8.13 -35.65
N LYS A 151 1.69 8.45 -35.04
CA LYS A 151 0.35 8.12 -35.53
C LYS A 151 0.03 6.62 -35.58
N ASN A 152 0.70 5.81 -34.75
CA ASN A 152 0.27 4.44 -34.52
C ASN A 152 -0.80 4.41 -33.42
N GLU A 153 -1.77 3.52 -33.55
CA GLU A 153 -2.73 3.25 -32.48
C GLU A 153 -2.03 2.62 -31.28
N LYS A 154 -2.37 3.11 -30.09
CA LYS A 154 -1.99 2.57 -28.79
C LYS A 154 -3.21 2.55 -27.89
N GLU A 155 -3.29 1.56 -27.03
CA GLU A 155 -4.32 1.50 -25.99
C GLU A 155 -3.90 2.37 -24.80
N ILE A 156 -4.85 3.16 -24.29
CA ILE A 156 -4.66 3.96 -23.09
C ILE A 156 -5.89 3.85 -22.18
N TRP A 157 -5.66 3.91 -20.88
CA TRP A 157 -6.72 3.97 -19.89
C TRP A 157 -7.15 5.42 -19.68
N GLU A 158 -8.42 5.71 -19.95
CA GLU A 158 -9.01 7.06 -19.83
C GLU A 158 -10.24 7.06 -18.93
N ARG A 159 -10.49 8.21 -18.29
CA ARG A 159 -11.69 8.42 -17.49
C ARG A 159 -12.91 8.51 -18.39
N ILE A 160 -14.03 7.97 -17.92
CA ILE A 160 -15.32 8.03 -18.65
C ILE A 160 -15.93 9.44 -18.49
N ASP A 161 -15.92 9.96 -17.26
CA ASP A 161 -16.30 11.34 -16.92
C ASP A 161 -15.13 12.03 -16.22
N ASP A 162 -14.60 13.09 -16.82
CA ASP A 162 -13.51 13.89 -16.27
C ASP A 162 -13.88 14.64 -14.97
N ASN A 163 -15.17 14.83 -14.70
CA ASN A 163 -15.67 15.47 -13.47
C ASN A 163 -15.70 14.50 -12.28
N VAL A 164 -15.66 13.20 -12.55
CA VAL A 164 -15.57 12.18 -11.52
C VAL A 164 -14.08 11.87 -11.28
N PRO A 165 -13.58 11.96 -10.03
CA PRO A 165 -12.20 11.58 -9.73
C PRO A 165 -12.00 10.06 -9.83
N ASN A 166 -10.75 9.62 -9.75
CA ASN A 166 -10.39 8.20 -9.73
C ASN A 166 -9.48 7.85 -8.54
N ASP A 167 -9.48 8.69 -7.50
CA ASP A 167 -8.59 8.57 -6.34
C ASP A 167 -8.74 7.21 -5.65
N TYR A 168 -9.96 6.68 -5.51
CA TYR A 168 -10.19 5.36 -4.93
C TYR A 168 -9.69 4.20 -5.80
N ARG A 169 -9.77 4.34 -7.13
CA ARG A 169 -9.20 3.36 -8.05
C ARG A 169 -7.68 3.38 -7.97
N ASP A 170 -7.08 4.57 -7.85
CA ASP A 170 -5.65 4.77 -7.61
C ASP A 170 -5.20 4.09 -6.31
N CYS A 171 -5.94 4.27 -5.22
CA CYS A 171 -5.68 3.59 -3.96
C CYS A 171 -5.63 2.07 -4.11
N LEU A 172 -6.52 1.49 -4.93
CA LEU A 172 -6.54 0.04 -5.17
C LEU A 172 -5.29 -0.44 -5.91
N ARG A 173 -4.87 0.30 -6.96
CA ARG A 173 -3.61 0.03 -7.69
C ARG A 173 -2.40 0.11 -6.75
N TYR A 174 -2.38 1.09 -5.86
CA TYR A 174 -1.31 1.27 -4.89
C TYR A 174 -1.33 0.19 -3.80
N ALA A 175 -2.49 -0.28 -3.36
CA ALA A 175 -2.62 -1.38 -2.41
C ALA A 175 -2.05 -2.69 -2.97
N LEU A 176 -2.35 -3.02 -4.23
CA LEU A 176 -1.74 -4.15 -4.94
C LEU A 176 -0.20 -4.03 -4.93
N ASN A 177 0.31 -2.87 -5.32
CA ASN A 177 1.76 -2.67 -5.43
C ASN A 177 2.45 -2.65 -4.06
N ALA A 178 1.78 -2.17 -3.01
CA ALA A 178 2.25 -2.30 -1.63
C ALA A 178 2.40 -3.78 -1.24
N MET A 179 1.41 -4.61 -1.57
CA MET A 179 1.45 -6.05 -1.33
C MET A 179 2.62 -6.72 -2.09
N LEU A 180 2.74 -6.46 -3.40
CA LEU A 180 3.81 -7.02 -4.24
C LEU A 180 5.20 -6.62 -3.72
N LEU A 181 5.36 -5.35 -3.33
CA LEU A 181 6.60 -4.82 -2.76
C LEU A 181 6.93 -5.46 -1.40
N LYS A 182 5.92 -5.65 -0.54
CA LYS A 182 6.07 -6.29 0.76
C LYS A 182 6.50 -7.75 0.64
N LEU A 183 5.84 -8.49 -0.24
CA LEU A 183 6.03 -9.94 -0.40
C LEU A 183 7.16 -10.29 -1.37
N ARG A 184 7.64 -9.32 -2.16
CA ARG A 184 8.63 -9.53 -3.23
C ARG A 184 8.15 -10.58 -4.23
N GLY A 185 6.87 -10.49 -4.60
CA GLY A 185 6.21 -11.42 -5.52
C GLY A 185 5.89 -12.80 -4.94
N LYS A 186 6.10 -13.04 -3.65
CA LYS A 186 5.68 -14.28 -2.99
C LYS A 186 4.18 -14.27 -2.69
N ALA A 187 3.58 -15.45 -2.56
CA ALA A 187 2.20 -15.60 -2.12
C ALA A 187 1.99 -15.06 -0.69
N VAL A 188 0.79 -14.56 -0.42
CA VAL A 188 0.35 -14.21 0.94
C VAL A 188 0.22 -15.52 1.73
N PRO A 189 0.91 -15.70 2.87
CA PRO A 189 0.75 -16.90 3.67
C PRO A 189 -0.67 -16.97 4.26
N ALA A 190 -1.26 -18.17 4.30
CA ALA A 190 -2.55 -18.36 4.96
C ALA A 190 -2.44 -18.00 6.46
N ARG A 191 -3.53 -17.47 7.04
CA ARG A 191 -3.55 -17.01 8.45
C ARG A 191 -3.06 -18.09 9.44
N GLY A 192 -3.41 -19.36 9.19
CA GLY A 192 -2.97 -20.51 10.00
C GLY A 192 -1.56 -21.06 9.72
N GLN A 193 -0.86 -20.52 8.71
CA GLN A 193 0.52 -20.89 8.36
C GLN A 193 1.56 -19.87 8.82
N LEU A 194 1.14 -18.81 9.51
CA LEU A 194 2.07 -17.89 10.18
C LEU A 194 2.71 -18.65 11.35
N VAL A 195 3.78 -19.39 11.04
CA VAL A 195 4.67 -20.02 12.01
C VAL A 195 5.00 -18.98 13.06
N GLU A 196 4.76 -19.31 14.34
CA GLU A 196 5.21 -18.51 15.46
C GLU A 196 6.63 -18.04 15.17
N ARG A 197 6.81 -16.73 14.95
CA ARG A 197 8.16 -16.19 14.85
C ARG A 197 8.87 -16.63 16.12
N PRO A 198 10.02 -17.32 16.04
CA PRO A 198 10.77 -17.64 17.24
C PRO A 198 10.94 -16.32 17.98
N ARG A 199 10.33 -16.22 19.17
CA ARG A 199 10.54 -15.08 20.05
C ARG A 199 12.05 -14.94 20.15
N THR A 200 12.60 -13.84 19.64
CA THR A 200 14.02 -13.56 19.81
C THR A 200 14.25 -13.67 21.31
N PRO A 201 15.10 -14.59 21.79
CA PRO A 201 15.26 -14.78 23.23
C PRO A 201 15.62 -13.43 23.80
N THR A 202 14.76 -12.94 24.70
CA THR A 202 14.95 -11.69 25.42
C THR A 202 16.34 -11.77 26.00
N ARG A 203 17.27 -10.99 25.45
CA ARG A 203 18.66 -10.97 25.93
C ARG A 203 18.56 -10.72 27.44
N PRO A 204 19.05 -11.62 28.32
CA PRO A 204 18.85 -11.45 29.74
C PRO A 204 19.45 -10.10 30.15
N GLN A 205 18.58 -9.17 30.53
CA GLN A 205 18.97 -7.90 31.14
C GLN A 205 19.29 -8.16 32.61
N SER A 206 20.41 -8.82 32.86
CA SER A 206 21.00 -8.84 34.18
C SER A 206 22.51 -8.76 34.04
N ARG A 207 23.01 -7.53 33.87
CA ARG A 207 24.37 -7.24 34.34
C ARG A 207 24.30 -7.26 35.86
N VAL A 208 24.51 -8.42 36.46
CA VAL A 208 24.76 -8.51 37.88
C VAL A 208 26.19 -8.00 38.09
N HIS A 209 26.32 -6.94 38.88
CA HIS A 209 27.61 -6.44 39.31
C HIS A 209 28.07 -7.25 40.52
N THR A 210 29.33 -7.64 40.54
CA THR A 210 29.98 -8.12 41.77
C THR A 210 30.06 -6.97 42.79
N LEU A 211 30.28 -7.28 44.07
CA LEU A 211 30.37 -6.28 45.15
C LEU A 211 31.42 -5.18 44.90
N ASP A 212 32.41 -5.44 44.02
CA ASP A 212 33.44 -4.50 43.58
C ASP A 212 33.11 -3.77 42.26
N GLY A 213 31.86 -3.86 41.77
CA GLY A 213 31.34 -3.12 40.62
C GLY A 213 31.63 -3.72 39.24
N ARG A 214 32.32 -4.86 39.16
CA ARG A 214 32.68 -5.49 37.87
C ARG A 214 31.50 -6.29 37.29
N PRO A 215 31.28 -6.26 35.96
CA PRO A 215 30.23 -7.04 35.33
C PRO A 215 30.60 -8.53 35.30
N TYR A 216 29.73 -9.41 35.80
CA TYR A 216 29.88 -10.86 35.75
C TYR A 216 28.73 -11.52 34.99
N LEU A 217 29.03 -12.54 34.17
CA LEU A 217 28.05 -13.37 33.47
C LEU A 217 27.87 -14.65 34.28
N ALA A 218 26.72 -14.79 34.95
CA ALA A 218 26.35 -16.05 35.57
C ALA A 218 25.93 -17.03 34.47
N THR A 219 26.70 -18.08 34.26
CA THR A 219 26.26 -19.23 33.47
C THR A 219 25.58 -20.23 34.40
N GLU A 220 24.31 -20.52 34.16
CA GLU A 220 23.56 -21.56 34.87
C GLU A 220 24.23 -22.93 34.66
N ARG A 221 24.27 -23.76 35.73
CA ARG A 221 24.72 -25.15 35.70
C ARG A 221 23.52 -26.08 35.59
#